data_AF-L2FR31-F1
#
_entry.id   AF-L2FR31-F1
#
_cell.length_a   1.000
_cell.length_b   1.000
_cell.length_c   1.000
_cell.angle_alpha   90.00
_cell.angle_beta   90.00
_cell.angle_gamma   90.00
#
_symmetry.space_group_name_H-M   'P 1'
#
loop_
_entity.id
_entity.type
_entity.pdbx_description
1 polymer ?
#
loop_
_entity_poly.entity_id
_entity_poly.type
_entity_poly.pdbx_seq_one_letter_code
_entity_poly.pdbx_strand_id
1 'polypeptide(L)'
;AFLLAIKTAVPVIGLAYLVFIWMPETRNIAGPYVVLAVLGAASFSLVPVALELLIELSHPVSPEVTSTIAWAGGQLLGAIFIIISDALQAPETASPPRNMKNALIFQAVLAVLIVPLPMMLGLFGRSDRVSLRRVRSDQAGTRAA
;
A
#
# COMPACT_ATOMS: atom_id res chain seq x y z
N ALA A 1 7.84 11.68 11.27
CA ALA A 1 8.50 10.63 10.47
C ALA A 1 7.48 9.77 9.71
N PHE A 2 6.51 9.14 10.38
CA PHE A 2 5.53 8.22 9.75
C PHE A 2 4.79 8.80 8.54
N LEU A 3 4.22 10.00 8.67
CA LEU A 3 3.49 10.65 7.58
C LEU A 3 4.37 10.97 6.37
N LEU A 4 5.64 11.31 6.58
CA LEU A 4 6.57 11.56 5.48
C LEU A 4 6.80 10.27 4.70
N ALA A 5 7.15 9.19 5.40
CA ALA A 5 7.39 7.88 4.79
C ALA A 5 6.18 7.36 4.01
N ILE A 6 4.96 7.53 4.56
CA ILE A 6 3.71 7.17 3.86
C ILE A 6 3.52 8.04 2.61
N LYS A 7 3.65 9.37 2.74
CA LYS A 7 3.45 10.31 1.63
C LYS A 7 4.53 10.22 0.55
N THR A 8 5.66 9.58 0.81
CA THR A 8 6.67 9.27 -0.20
C THR A 8 6.49 7.88 -0.80
N ALA A 9 6.32 6.85 0.03
CA ALA A 9 6.27 5.46 -0.43
C ALA A 9 4.97 5.15 -1.19
N VAL A 10 3.82 5.68 -0.75
CA VAL A 10 2.52 5.39 -1.37
C VAL A 10 2.45 5.90 -2.83
N PRO A 11 2.84 7.14 -3.15
CA PRO A 11 2.91 7.57 -4.55
C PRO A 11 3.89 6.75 -5.39
N VAL A 12 5.05 6.37 -4.83
CA VAL A 12 6.02 5.52 -5.52
C VAL A 12 5.42 4.15 -5.87
N ILE A 13 4.68 3.54 -4.95
CA ILE A 13 3.95 2.28 -5.19
C ILE A 13 2.91 2.46 -6.30
N GLY A 14 2.09 3.50 -6.23
CA GLY A 14 1.07 3.79 -7.25
C GLY A 14 1.67 4.02 -8.64
N LEU A 15 2.77 4.78 -8.72
CA LEU A 15 3.51 5.00 -9.96
C LEU A 15 4.16 3.71 -10.47
N ALA A 16 4.71 2.87 -9.60
CA ALA A 16 5.29 1.60 -10.00
C ALA A 16 4.25 0.67 -10.61
N TYR A 17 3.06 0.54 -10.01
CA TYR A 17 1.94 -0.22 -10.58
C TYR A 17 1.47 0.37 -11.92
N LEU A 18 1.40 1.70 -12.04
CA LEU A 18 1.03 2.37 -13.28
C LEU A 18 2.04 2.05 -14.39
N VAL A 19 3.33 2.27 -14.14
CA VAL A 19 4.41 2.00 -15.10
C VAL A 19 4.44 0.52 -15.49
N PHE A 20 4.15 -0.37 -14.54
CA PHE A 20 4.16 -1.82 -14.75
C PHE A 20 3.18 -2.29 -15.83
N ILE A 21 2.12 -1.54 -16.16
CA ILE A 21 1.19 -1.85 -17.26
C ILE A 21 1.95 -2.06 -18.59
N TRP A 22 2.94 -1.22 -18.85
CA TRP A 22 3.67 -1.22 -20.13
C TRP A 22 4.95 -2.05 -20.10
N MET A 23 5.44 -2.47 -18.92
CA MET A 23 6.71 -3.18 -18.82
C MET A 23 6.73 -4.54 -19.55
N PRO A 24 5.69 -5.39 -19.47
CA PRO A 24 5.66 -6.65 -20.22
C PRO A 24 5.68 -6.47 -21.74
N GLU A 25 5.22 -5.33 -22.26
CA GLU A 25 5.18 -5.04 -23.70
C GLU A 25 6.57 -4.84 -24.30
N THR A 26 7.56 -4.51 -23.46
CA THR A 26 8.96 -4.38 -23.89
C THR A 26 9.57 -5.71 -24.34
N ARG A 27 8.92 -6.85 -24.05
CA ARG A 27 9.41 -8.22 -24.30
C ARG A 27 10.81 -8.48 -23.72
N ASN A 28 11.22 -7.66 -22.75
CA ASN A 28 12.47 -7.78 -22.02
C ASN A 28 12.16 -7.89 -20.53
N ILE A 29 12.89 -8.75 -19.83
CA ILE A 29 12.74 -8.94 -18.39
C ILE A 29 13.31 -7.78 -17.57
N ALA A 30 14.31 -7.05 -18.06
CA ALA A 30 14.98 -6.01 -17.28
C ALA A 30 14.02 -4.92 -16.77
N GLY A 31 13.09 -4.46 -17.61
CA GLY A 31 12.09 -3.45 -17.24
C GLY A 31 11.19 -3.90 -16.07
N PRO A 32 10.46 -5.02 -16.21
CA PRO A 32 9.70 -5.62 -15.12
C PRO A 32 10.50 -5.79 -13.83
N TYR A 33 11.73 -6.29 -13.90
CA TYR A 33 12.56 -6.52 -12.70
C TYR A 33 12.89 -5.22 -11.95
N VAL A 34 13.27 -4.16 -12.66
CA VAL A 34 13.55 -2.86 -12.03
C VAL A 34 12.30 -2.28 -11.37
N VAL A 35 11.16 -2.32 -12.05
CA VAL A 35 9.90 -1.78 -11.52
C VAL A 35 9.43 -2.59 -10.30
N LEU A 36 9.51 -3.93 -10.35
CA LEU A 36 9.15 -4.79 -9.24
C LEU A 36 10.11 -4.64 -8.05
N ALA A 37 11.39 -4.40 -8.28
CA ALA A 37 12.36 -4.11 -7.21
C ALA A 37 12.01 -2.82 -6.47
N VAL A 38 11.68 -1.75 -7.20
CA VAL A 38 11.23 -0.47 -6.61
C VAL A 38 9.92 -0.65 -5.87
N LEU A 39 8.95 -1.33 -6.49
CA LEU A 39 7.66 -1.64 -5.87
C LEU A 39 7.83 -2.42 -4.56
N GLY A 40 8.65 -3.47 -4.57
CA GLY A 40 8.96 -4.28 -3.40
C GLY A 40 9.65 -3.46 -2.31
N ALA A 41 10.68 -2.70 -2.65
CA ALA A 41 11.41 -1.86 -1.69
C ALA A 41 10.49 -0.84 -1.01
N ALA A 42 9.64 -0.14 -1.78
CA ALA A 42 8.69 0.81 -1.23
C ALA A 42 7.62 0.13 -0.36
N SER A 43 7.10 -1.03 -0.79
CA SER A 43 6.04 -1.75 -0.08
C SER A 43 6.54 -2.33 1.24
N PHE A 44 7.67 -3.04 1.25
CA PHE A 44 8.23 -3.63 2.47
C PHE A 44 8.66 -2.58 3.49
N SER A 45 9.19 -1.44 3.02
CA SER A 45 9.53 -0.32 3.90
C SER A 45 8.29 0.35 4.52
N LEU A 46 7.16 0.32 3.81
CA LEU A 46 5.91 0.95 4.26
C LEU A 46 5.16 0.13 5.31
N VAL A 47 5.23 -1.21 5.28
CA VAL A 47 4.51 -2.10 6.20
C VAL A 47 4.72 -1.75 7.69
N PRO A 48 5.96 -1.68 8.23
CA PRO A 48 6.16 -1.36 9.65
C PRO A 48 5.68 0.05 10.00
N VAL A 49 5.86 1.01 9.09
CA VAL A 49 5.39 2.41 9.26
C VAL A 49 3.87 2.46 9.37
N ALA A 50 3.16 1.72 8.52
CA ALA A 50 1.71 1.67 8.50
C ALA A 50 1.13 0.99 9.74
N LEU A 51 1.74 -0.11 10.20
CA LEU A 51 1.32 -0.81 11.41
C LEU A 51 1.50 0.06 12.65
N GLU A 52 2.63 0.75 12.78
CA GLU A 52 2.89 1.67 13.89
C GLU A 52 1.84 2.80 13.93
N LEU A 53 1.56 3.42 12.78
CA LEU A 53 0.51 4.43 12.68
C LEU A 53 -0.87 3.86 13.06
N LEU A 54 -1.19 2.65 12.63
CA LEU A 54 -2.49 2.04 12.90
C LEU A 54 -2.66 1.75 14.39
N ILE A 55 -1.62 1.30 15.08
CA ILE A 55 -1.59 1.13 16.54
C ILE A 55 -1.82 2.47 17.24
N GLU A 56 -1.17 3.53 16.76
CA GLU A 56 -1.30 4.87 17.34
C GLU A 56 -2.73 5.43 17.20
N LEU A 57 -3.33 5.26 16.01
CA LEU A 57 -4.70 5.71 15.72
C LEU A 57 -5.76 4.90 16.45
N SER A 58 -5.48 3.63 16.73
CA SER A 58 -6.43 2.68 17.33
C SER A 58 -6.38 2.67 18.86
N HIS A 59 -5.52 3.48 19.50
CA HIS A 59 -5.39 3.50 20.97
C HIS A 59 -6.74 3.81 21.66
N PRO A 60 -7.16 3.03 22.69
CA PRO A 60 -6.40 2.04 23.47
C PRO A 60 -6.55 0.56 23.05
N VAL A 61 -6.96 0.27 21.81
CA VAL A 61 -7.08 -1.13 21.32
C VAL A 61 -5.71 -1.83 21.34
N SER A 62 -5.70 -3.15 21.63
CA SER A 62 -4.46 -3.94 21.59
C SER A 62 -3.82 -3.90 20.20
N PRO A 63 -2.49 -3.70 20.10
CA PRO A 63 -1.75 -3.78 18.84
C PRO A 63 -1.97 -5.08 18.07
N GLU A 64 -2.17 -6.21 18.76
CA GLU A 64 -2.37 -7.51 18.12
C GLU A 64 -3.67 -7.54 17.33
N VAL A 65 -4.76 -6.99 17.88
CA VAL A 65 -6.07 -6.93 17.22
C VAL A 65 -5.96 -6.09 15.95
N THR A 66 -5.34 -4.93 16.06
CA THR A 66 -5.15 -4.01 14.94
C THR A 66 -4.28 -4.61 13.83
N SER A 67 -3.17 -5.28 14.19
CA SER A 67 -2.27 -5.93 13.23
C SER A 67 -2.92 -7.15 12.57
N THR A 68 -3.62 -7.98 13.34
CA THR A 68 -4.32 -9.17 12.80
C THR A 68 -5.45 -8.78 11.85
N ILE A 69 -6.23 -7.75 12.16
CA ILE A 69 -7.26 -7.22 11.26
C ILE A 69 -6.63 -6.68 9.97
N ALA A 70 -5.53 -5.93 10.07
CA ALA A 70 -4.84 -5.41 8.89
C ALA A 70 -4.33 -6.54 7.98
N TRP A 71 -3.74 -7.59 8.58
CA TRP A 71 -3.27 -8.74 7.82
C TRP A 71 -4.41 -9.57 7.22
N ALA A 72 -5.46 -9.86 8.00
CA ALA A 72 -6.64 -10.57 7.51
C ALA A 72 -7.31 -9.81 6.36
N GLY A 73 -7.42 -8.47 6.48
CA GLY A 73 -7.90 -7.60 5.42
C GLY A 73 -7.02 -7.66 4.17
N GLY A 74 -5.70 -7.63 4.34
CA GLY A 74 -4.74 -7.79 3.23
C GLY A 74 -4.89 -9.13 2.51
N GLN A 75 -5.03 -10.23 3.25
CA GLN A 75 -5.25 -11.57 2.67
C GLN A 75 -6.60 -11.66 1.94
N LEU A 76 -7.67 -11.10 2.52
CA LEU A 76 -8.99 -11.06 1.90
C LEU A 76 -8.96 -10.28 0.58
N LEU A 77 -8.37 -9.07 0.58
CA LEU A 77 -8.21 -8.26 -0.62
C LEU A 77 -7.33 -8.96 -1.66
N GLY A 78 -6.25 -9.61 -1.22
CA GLY A 78 -5.38 -10.43 -2.06
C GLY A 78 -6.15 -11.55 -2.78
N ALA A 79 -6.97 -12.30 -2.04
CA ALA A 79 -7.81 -13.35 -2.61
C ALA A 79 -8.81 -12.79 -3.63
N ILE A 80 -9.49 -11.68 -3.32
CA ILE A 80 -10.41 -11.00 -4.25
C ILE A 80 -9.65 -10.59 -5.52
N PHE A 81 -8.46 -10.01 -5.39
CA PHE A 81 -7.67 -9.54 -6.52
C PHE A 81 -7.20 -10.69 -7.41
N ILE A 82 -6.85 -11.84 -6.83
CA ILE A 82 -6.48 -13.05 -7.60
C ILE A 82 -7.67 -13.53 -8.43
N ILE A 83 -8.86 -13.65 -7.83
CA ILE A 83 -10.08 -14.10 -8.52
C ILE A 83 -10.45 -13.14 -9.66
N ILE A 84 -10.39 -11.83 -9.42
CA ILE A 84 -10.65 -10.83 -10.46
C ILE A 84 -9.58 -10.90 -11.56
N SER A 85 -8.31 -11.06 -11.20
CA SER A 85 -7.19 -11.12 -12.16
C SER A 85 -7.29 -12.35 -13.07
N ASP A 86 -7.74 -13.48 -12.54
CA ASP A 86 -8.01 -14.70 -13.31
C ASP A 86 -9.16 -14.48 -14.30
N ALA A 87 -10.27 -13.90 -13.84
CA ALA A 87 -11.40 -13.55 -14.70
C ALA A 87 -11.07 -12.50 -15.79
N LEU A 88 -10.08 -11.64 -15.55
CA LEU A 88 -9.60 -10.63 -16.49
C LEU A 88 -8.53 -11.15 -17.46
N GLN A 89 -8.10 -12.41 -17.33
CA GLN A 89 -7.12 -12.99 -18.24
C GLN A 89 -7.66 -13.04 -19.67
N ALA A 90 -6.81 -12.69 -20.65
CA ALA A 90 -7.21 -12.70 -22.04
C ALA A 90 -7.51 -14.14 -22.54
N PRO A 91 -8.40 -14.30 -23.53
CA PRO A 91 -8.69 -15.61 -24.11
C PRO A 91 -7.46 -16.19 -24.83
N GLU A 92 -7.52 -17.48 -25.15
CA GLU A 92 -6.45 -18.17 -25.90
C GLU A 92 -6.30 -17.67 -27.34
N THR A 93 -7.33 -17.01 -27.87
CA THR A 93 -7.29 -16.37 -29.19
C THR A 93 -6.59 -15.02 -29.20
N ALA A 94 -6.23 -14.47 -28.03
CA ALA A 94 -5.50 -13.21 -27.93
C ALA A 94 -4.04 -13.36 -28.40
N SER A 95 -3.40 -12.23 -28.71
CA SER A 95 -1.99 -12.19 -29.11
C SER A 95 -1.20 -11.24 -28.19
N PRO A 96 -0.31 -11.75 -27.31
CA PRO A 96 -0.07 -13.15 -27.00
C PRO A 96 -1.26 -13.79 -26.25
N PRO A 97 -1.45 -15.11 -26.36
CA PRO A 97 -2.55 -15.83 -25.71
C PRO A 97 -2.43 -15.73 -24.19
N ARG A 98 -3.56 -15.66 -23.49
CA ARG A 98 -3.61 -15.61 -22.00
C ARG A 98 -2.83 -14.47 -21.35
N ASN A 99 -2.63 -13.36 -22.05
CA ASN A 99 -1.98 -12.19 -21.48
C ASN A 99 -2.81 -11.60 -20.32
N MET A 100 -2.11 -10.93 -19.39
CA MET A 100 -2.70 -10.38 -18.16
C MET A 100 -2.89 -8.86 -18.22
N LYS A 101 -2.95 -8.26 -19.42
CA LYS A 101 -2.94 -6.79 -19.55
C LYS A 101 -4.11 -6.12 -18.82
N ASN A 102 -5.31 -6.70 -18.91
CA ASN A 102 -6.48 -6.19 -18.20
C ASN A 102 -6.33 -6.31 -16.67
N ALA A 103 -5.72 -7.39 -16.18
CA ALA A 103 -5.43 -7.56 -14.76
C ALA A 103 -4.40 -6.52 -14.25
N LEU A 104 -3.37 -6.22 -15.04
CA LEU A 104 -2.40 -5.16 -14.73
C LEU A 104 -3.05 -3.79 -14.68
N ILE A 105 -3.94 -3.48 -15.64
CA ILE A 105 -4.71 -2.23 -15.65
C ILE A 105 -5.61 -2.15 -14.41
N PHE A 106 -6.31 -3.23 -14.06
CA PHE A 106 -7.13 -3.30 -12.85
C PHE A 106 -6.33 -2.97 -11.59
N GLN A 107 -5.18 -3.61 -11.39
CA GLN A 107 -4.31 -3.35 -10.24
C GLN A 107 -3.80 -1.91 -10.22
N ALA A 108 -3.39 -1.37 -11.37
CA ALA A 108 -2.91 0.01 -11.48
C ALA A 108 -4.00 1.04 -11.19
N VAL A 109 -5.22 0.83 -11.69
CA VAL A 109 -6.36 1.71 -11.41
C VAL A 109 -6.64 1.75 -9.91
N LEU A 110 -6.74 0.59 -9.25
CA LEU A 110 -6.97 0.57 -7.81
C LEU A 110 -5.81 1.17 -7.01
N ALA A 111 -4.56 0.88 -7.40
CA ALA A 111 -3.39 1.46 -6.75
C ALA A 111 -3.45 2.99 -6.80
N VAL A 112 -3.66 3.58 -7.99
CA VAL A 112 -3.75 5.03 -8.18
C VAL A 112 -4.96 5.64 -7.47
N LEU A 113 -6.12 4.97 -7.48
CA LEU A 113 -7.32 5.43 -6.77
C LEU A 113 -7.14 5.48 -5.24
N ILE A 114 -6.31 4.60 -4.69
CA ILE A 114 -6.05 4.56 -3.25
C ILE A 114 -5.02 5.62 -2.84
N VAL A 115 -4.07 6.01 -3.72
CA VAL A 115 -3.01 6.99 -3.38
C VAL A 115 -3.53 8.29 -2.72
N PRO A 116 -4.62 8.93 -3.17
CA PRO A 116 -5.14 10.12 -2.51
C PRO A 116 -5.49 9.93 -1.03
N LEU A 117 -5.96 8.73 -0.64
CA LEU A 117 -6.43 8.49 0.74
C LEU A 117 -5.28 8.65 1.76
N PRO A 118 -4.10 8.00 1.60
CA PRO A 118 -2.96 8.26 2.48
C PRO A 118 -2.38 9.68 2.32
N MET A 119 -2.45 10.27 1.13
CA MET A 119 -1.95 11.63 0.89
C MET A 119 -2.73 12.68 1.67
N MET A 120 -4.03 12.45 1.87
CA MET A 120 -4.92 13.30 2.66
C MET A 120 -4.75 13.13 4.19
N LEU A 121 -3.97 12.14 4.66
CA LEU A 121 -3.69 11.99 6.08
C LEU A 121 -2.97 13.23 6.64
N GLY A 122 -3.53 13.78 7.72
CA GLY A 122 -3.04 15.00 8.38
C GLY A 122 -3.41 16.32 7.67
N LEU A 123 -4.14 16.28 6.54
CA LEU A 123 -4.76 17.48 5.95
C LEU A 123 -6.07 17.84 6.67
N PHE A 124 -6.62 19.03 6.39
CA PHE A 124 -7.88 19.55 6.97
C PHE A 124 -7.86 19.79 8.49
N GLY A 125 -6.78 20.36 9.02
CA GLY A 125 -6.69 20.71 10.45
C GLY A 125 -6.60 19.51 11.40
N ARG A 126 -6.47 18.28 10.87
CA ARG A 126 -6.33 17.05 11.66
C ARG A 126 -4.89 16.67 11.97
N SER A 127 -3.92 17.55 11.70
CA SER A 127 -2.51 17.31 12.04
C SER A 127 -2.33 16.93 13.52
N ASP A 128 -3.09 17.59 14.42
CA ASP A 128 -3.10 17.29 15.86
C ASP A 128 -3.73 15.94 16.23
N ARG A 129 -4.59 15.37 15.37
CA ARG A 129 -5.24 14.06 15.58
C ARG A 129 -4.41 12.90 15.03
N VAL A 130 -3.44 13.20 14.17
CA VAL A 130 -2.45 12.26 13.63
C VAL A 130 -1.08 12.45 14.33
N SER A 131 -1.02 13.31 15.34
CA SER A 131 0.17 13.63 16.13
C SER A 131 0.16 12.94 17.50
N LEU A 132 0.89 11.83 17.60
CA LEU A 132 1.66 11.34 18.74
C LEU A 132 0.99 11.43 20.12
N ARG A 133 -0.24 10.91 20.22
CA ARG A 133 -0.94 10.82 21.52
C ARG A 133 -0.21 9.90 22.51
N ARG A 134 0.42 8.82 22.02
CA ARG A 134 1.19 7.85 22.84
C ARG A 134 2.53 8.41 23.34
N VAL A 135 3.33 9.04 22.47
CA VAL A 135 4.62 9.64 22.88
C VAL A 135 4.38 10.78 23.88
N ARG A 136 3.30 11.55 23.73
CA ARG A 136 2.92 12.57 24.72
C ARG A 136 2.45 11.97 26.05
N SER A 137 1.71 10.86 26.06
CA SER A 137 1.28 10.23 27.32
C SER A 137 2.45 9.57 28.06
N ASP A 138 3.38 8.93 27.37
CA ASP A 138 4.60 8.37 28.00
C ASP A 138 5.51 9.49 28.52
N GLN A 139 5.73 10.57 27.75
CA GLN A 139 6.52 11.71 28.23
C GLN A 139 5.88 12.45 29.41
N ALA A 140 4.56 12.49 29.50
CA ALA A 140 3.86 13.05 30.65
C ALA A 140 4.02 12.18 31.91
N GLY A 141 4.05 10.85 31.75
CA GLY A 141 4.34 9.91 32.83
C GLY A 141 5.78 10.00 33.34
N THR A 142 6.77 10.19 32.45
CA THR A 142 8.19 10.30 32.84
C THR A 142 8.55 11.66 33.45
N ARG A 143 7.79 12.73 33.17
CA ARG A 143 8.02 14.06 33.79
C ARG A 143 7.31 14.25 35.14
N ALA A 144 6.38 13.35 35.48
CA ALA A 144 5.63 13.38 36.74
C ALA A 144 6.21 12.43 37.82
N ALA A 145 7.28 11.70 37.49
CA ALA A 145 8.08 10.87 38.39
C ALA A 145 9.43 11.55 38.64
#